data_AF-A0ABD3FB92-F1
#
_entry.id   AF-A0ABD3FB92-F1
#
_cell.length_a   1.000
_cell.length_b   1.000
_cell.length_c   1.000
_cell.angle_alpha   90.00
_cell.angle_beta   90.00
_cell.angle_gamma   90.00
#
_symmetry.space_group_name_H-M   'P 1'
#
loop_
_entity.id
_entity.type
_entity.pdbx_description
1 polymer ?
#
loop_
_entity_poly.entity_id
_entity_poly.type
_entity_poly.pdbx_seq_one_letter_code
_entity_poly.pdbx_strand_id
1 'polypeptide(L)'
;MPRLAIAVCQRVVAFEPPLQERQALSALKRAVVSSAASPSSVHATREFCGSVAIADAEVFQFVSFLLSPQGFSSYPDETQRLLMLLTNISTQQIIRTLKLKTFNQWEDALARYSVVETASSFNAFVVVTFRPTQLLPLYMASARRAVRFVNAVVALVTANAYISTLGGGHFLCRHLSQSTLLAKLQIGISMGLKDPVLESKCRVNLMYNALQLGNFKKARRILKREALVAEQLESSELRNVCHAANVYLDKMDRLHKEEVLLYRKNGRPATLHDNFYRQRIVRMTK
;
A
#
# COMPACT_ATOMS: atom_id res chain seq x y z
N MET A 1 9.46 18.48 39.84
CA MET A 1 8.16 18.45 40.55
C MET A 1 7.16 17.63 39.75
N PRO A 2 6.25 16.90 40.40
CA PRO A 2 5.23 16.07 39.75
C PRO A 2 4.15 16.92 39.08
N ARG A 3 3.79 16.58 37.85
CA ARG A 3 2.93 17.42 37.01
C ARG A 3 1.81 16.62 36.36
N LEU A 4 0.62 17.20 36.37
CA LEU A 4 -0.48 16.79 35.51
C LEU A 4 -0.53 17.76 34.33
N ALA A 5 -0.30 17.26 33.13
CA ALA A 5 -0.36 18.05 31.92
C ALA A 5 -1.49 17.52 31.03
N ILE A 6 -2.42 18.39 30.67
CA ILE A 6 -3.54 18.08 29.81
C ILE A 6 -3.45 18.92 28.54
N ALA A 7 -3.48 18.28 27.37
CA ALA A 7 -3.66 18.98 26.10
C ALA A 7 -5.09 18.79 25.60
N VAL A 8 -5.74 19.88 25.23
CA VAL A 8 -7.00 19.87 24.48
C VAL A 8 -6.68 20.15 23.02
N CYS A 9 -6.86 19.15 22.17
CA CYS A 9 -6.69 19.32 20.73
C CYS A 9 -7.87 20.10 20.16
N GLN A 10 -7.61 21.27 19.59
CA GLN A 10 -8.67 22.14 19.06
C GLN A 10 -9.22 21.67 17.71
N ARG A 11 -8.48 20.81 17.02
CA ARG A 11 -8.91 20.26 15.73
C ARG A 11 -9.79 19.03 15.94
N VAL A 12 -10.85 18.94 15.14
CA VAL A 12 -11.72 17.76 15.09
C VAL A 12 -10.92 16.57 14.55
N VAL A 13 -10.65 15.59 15.41
CA VAL A 13 -9.94 14.35 15.07
C VAL A 13 -10.94 13.33 14.55
N ALA A 14 -11.74 13.75 13.57
CA ALA A 14 -12.72 12.90 12.93
C ALA A 14 -12.06 11.75 12.15
N PHE A 15 -10.81 11.91 11.71
CA PHE A 15 -10.19 11.02 10.73
C PHE A 15 -8.68 10.78 10.90
N GLU A 16 -8.09 11.13 12.06
CA GLU A 16 -6.66 10.92 12.25
C GLU A 16 -6.36 9.47 12.68
N PRO A 17 -5.28 8.86 12.15
CA PRO A 17 -4.84 7.55 12.61
C PRO A 17 -4.41 7.60 14.10
N PRO A 18 -4.47 6.46 14.83
CA PRO A 18 -3.96 6.36 16.22
C PRO A 18 -2.50 6.84 16.38
N LEU A 19 -1.74 6.86 15.28
CA LEU A 19 -0.38 7.37 15.21
C LEU A 19 -0.29 8.87 15.50
N GLN A 20 -1.29 9.67 15.15
CA GLN A 20 -1.30 11.11 15.44
C GLN A 20 -1.62 11.41 16.91
N GLU A 21 -2.46 10.61 17.59
CA GLU A 21 -2.64 10.72 19.05
C GLU A 21 -1.32 10.47 19.80
N ARG A 22 -0.55 9.48 19.37
CA ARG A 22 0.78 9.20 19.94
C ARG A 22 1.77 10.33 19.65
N GLN A 23 1.70 10.94 18.47
CA GLN A 23 2.50 12.12 18.14
C GLN A 23 2.08 13.34 18.97
N ALA A 24 0.78 13.56 19.19
CA ALA A 24 0.24 14.63 20.01
C ALA A 24 0.65 14.45 21.49
N LEU A 25 0.57 13.23 22.03
CA LEU A 25 1.10 12.89 23.35
C LEU A 25 2.60 13.14 23.46
N SER A 26 3.36 12.77 22.42
CA SER A 26 4.80 13.00 22.38
C SER A 26 5.15 14.49 22.24
N ALA A 27 4.32 15.28 21.55
CA ALA A 27 4.44 16.72 21.44
C ALA A 27 4.14 17.40 22.78
N LEU A 28 3.05 17.02 23.45
CA LEU A 28 2.69 17.45 24.80
C LEU A 28 3.83 17.18 25.78
N LYS A 29 4.35 15.95 25.81
CA LYS A 29 5.47 15.59 26.70
C LYS A 29 6.69 16.49 26.45
N ARG A 30 7.06 16.69 25.18
CA ARG A 30 8.19 17.56 24.82
C ARG A 30 7.95 19.02 25.23
N ALA A 31 6.76 19.56 24.97
CA ALA A 31 6.39 20.93 25.30
C ALA A 31 6.45 21.21 26.82
N VAL A 32 5.94 20.27 27.63
CA VAL A 32 5.98 20.37 29.09
C VAL A 32 7.41 20.29 29.63
N VAL A 33 8.25 19.45 29.03
CA VAL A 33 9.67 19.34 29.39
C VAL A 33 10.43 20.63 29.01
N SER A 34 10.18 21.19 27.83
CA SER A 34 10.87 22.42 27.38
C SER A 34 10.44 23.68 28.14
N SER A 35 9.21 23.73 28.66
CA SER A 35 8.70 24.86 29.46
C SER A 35 9.28 24.87 30.89
N ALA A 36 9.83 23.74 31.35
CA ALA A 36 10.41 23.62 32.67
C ALA A 36 11.84 24.19 32.70
N ALA A 37 12.00 25.45 33.10
CA ALA A 37 13.30 26.16 33.17
C ALA A 37 14.30 25.62 34.23
N SER A 38 14.21 24.37 34.67
CA SER A 38 15.15 23.76 35.62
C SER A 38 15.28 22.25 35.37
N PRO A 39 16.52 21.71 35.23
CA PRO A 39 16.78 20.28 35.13
C PRO A 39 16.83 19.56 36.49
N SER A 40 16.38 20.17 37.60
CA SER A 40 16.47 19.56 38.93
C SER A 40 15.11 19.11 39.50
N SER A 41 14.77 17.84 39.30
CA SER A 41 14.37 16.94 40.41
C SER A 41 14.06 15.54 39.87
N VAL A 42 14.94 14.62 40.28
CA VAL A 42 15.01 13.18 39.98
C VAL A 42 13.88 12.37 40.69
N HIS A 43 12.66 12.93 40.86
CA HIS A 43 11.67 12.35 41.80
C HIS A 43 10.25 12.13 41.26
N ALA A 44 10.02 12.06 39.95
CA ALA A 44 8.81 11.40 39.45
C ALA A 44 9.11 9.91 39.24
N THR A 45 8.62 9.03 40.11
CA THR A 45 8.89 7.59 40.05
C THR A 45 8.03 6.85 39.03
N ARG A 46 6.93 7.47 38.55
CA ARG A 46 6.04 6.92 37.53
C ARG A 46 5.52 7.99 36.58
N GLU A 47 5.55 7.67 35.29
CA GLU A 47 4.93 8.47 34.23
C GLU A 47 3.71 7.72 33.69
N PHE A 48 2.61 8.44 33.52
CA PHE A 48 1.41 7.94 32.88
C PHE A 48 1.06 8.80 31.66
N CYS A 49 0.69 8.15 30.57
CA CYS A 49 0.24 8.81 29.35
C CYS A 49 -1.09 8.18 28.92
N GLY A 50 -2.07 8.99 28.56
CA GLY A 50 -3.31 8.48 27.99
C GLY A 50 -4.06 9.51 27.15
N SER A 51 -5.03 9.05 26.37
CA SER A 51 -5.92 9.89 25.59
C SER A 51 -7.37 9.67 26.01
N VAL A 52 -8.17 10.74 25.94
CA VAL A 52 -9.61 10.72 26.17
C VAL A 52 -10.29 11.32 24.95
N ALA A 53 -11.10 10.53 24.25
CA ALA A 53 -11.87 10.97 23.11
C ALA A 53 -13.32 11.26 23.53
N ILE A 54 -13.80 12.47 23.26
CA ILE A 54 -15.16 12.91 23.57
C ILE A 54 -15.97 12.91 22.28
N ALA A 55 -17.10 12.20 22.29
CA ALA A 55 -17.97 12.06 21.13
C ALA A 55 -18.96 13.21 20.95
N ASP A 56 -19.42 13.76 22.05
CA ASP A 56 -20.44 14.80 22.08
C ASP A 56 -19.80 16.19 21.99
N ALA A 57 -20.32 17.04 21.10
CA ALA A 57 -19.76 18.35 20.83
C ALA A 57 -19.96 19.33 21.99
N GLU A 58 -21.13 19.27 22.65
CA GLU A 58 -21.46 20.13 23.79
C GLU A 58 -20.60 19.73 24.99
N VAL A 59 -20.44 18.42 25.23
CA VAL A 59 -19.56 17.91 26.28
C VAL A 59 -18.11 18.31 26.01
N PHE A 60 -17.64 18.24 24.77
CA PHE A 60 -16.28 18.65 24.42
C PHE A 60 -16.06 20.15 24.63
N GLN A 61 -17.03 20.98 24.22
CA GLN A 61 -16.99 22.43 24.47
C GLN A 61 -16.98 22.75 25.96
N PHE A 62 -17.81 22.07 26.74
CA PHE A 62 -17.85 22.24 28.20
C PHE A 62 -16.53 21.83 28.87
N VAL A 63 -15.96 20.69 28.49
CA VAL A 63 -14.64 20.24 28.97
C VAL A 63 -13.54 21.22 28.57
N SER A 64 -13.55 21.71 27.33
CA SER A 64 -12.60 22.72 26.84
C SER A 64 -12.72 24.04 27.62
N PHE A 65 -13.94 24.45 27.96
CA PHE A 65 -14.21 25.62 28.80
C PHE A 65 -13.68 25.43 30.22
N LEU A 66 -13.98 24.32 30.89
CA LEU A 66 -13.49 24.04 32.24
C LEU A 66 -11.94 24.00 32.30
N LEU A 67 -11.30 23.51 31.25
CA LEU A 67 -9.83 23.48 31.14
C LEU A 67 -9.20 24.81 30.69
N SER A 68 -10.01 25.86 30.51
CA SER A 68 -9.55 27.23 30.19
C SER A 68 -9.30 28.06 31.46
N PRO A 69 -8.63 29.23 31.38
CA PRO A 69 -8.39 30.07 32.55
C PRO A 69 -9.70 30.57 33.17
N GLN A 70 -10.71 30.83 32.33
CA GLN A 70 -12.02 31.32 32.73
C GLN A 70 -12.82 30.22 33.43
N GLY A 71 -12.77 28.99 32.92
CA GLY A 71 -13.41 27.85 33.57
C GLY A 71 -12.76 27.53 34.91
N PHE A 72 -11.43 27.54 34.96
CA PHE A 72 -10.67 27.28 36.18
C PHE A 72 -10.96 28.32 37.28
N SER A 73 -11.08 29.60 36.93
CA SER A 73 -11.37 30.67 37.90
C SER A 73 -12.83 30.70 38.33
N SER A 74 -13.77 30.37 37.43
CA SER A 74 -15.21 30.46 37.69
C SER A 74 -15.76 29.21 38.38
N TYR A 75 -15.16 28.05 38.11
CA TYR A 75 -15.62 26.73 38.56
C TYR A 75 -14.43 25.86 39.03
N PRO A 76 -13.73 26.26 40.10
CA PRO A 76 -12.50 25.58 40.53
C PRO A 76 -12.75 24.15 41.00
N ASP A 77 -13.87 23.89 41.71
CA ASP A 77 -14.22 22.57 42.25
C ASP A 77 -14.56 21.58 41.13
N GLU A 78 -15.35 22.02 40.14
CA GLU A 78 -15.70 21.25 38.95
C GLU A 78 -14.46 20.94 38.11
N THR A 79 -13.58 21.94 37.96
CA THR A 79 -12.33 21.76 37.21
C THR A 79 -11.42 20.75 37.90
N GLN A 80 -11.31 20.79 39.23
CA GLN A 80 -10.54 19.80 39.98
C GLN A 80 -11.14 18.39 39.85
N ARG A 81 -12.47 18.25 39.89
CA ARG A 81 -13.16 16.97 39.64
C ARG A 81 -12.92 16.45 38.23
N LEU A 82 -12.97 17.31 37.22
CA LEU A 82 -12.68 16.95 35.83
C LEU A 82 -11.24 16.46 35.65
N LEU A 83 -10.26 17.17 36.23
CA LEU A 83 -8.84 16.76 36.19
C LEU A 83 -8.64 15.37 36.81
N MET A 84 -9.27 15.10 37.96
CA MET A 84 -9.25 13.78 38.59
C MET A 84 -9.88 12.72 37.70
N LEU A 85 -11.04 13.01 37.10
CA LEU A 85 -11.75 12.08 36.23
C LEU A 85 -10.95 11.74 34.97
N LEU A 86 -10.39 12.74 34.29
CA LEU A 86 -9.53 12.54 33.12
C LEU A 86 -8.28 11.73 33.46
N THR A 87 -7.68 11.97 34.61
CA THR A 87 -6.50 11.21 35.06
C THR A 87 -6.88 9.77 35.44
N ASN A 88 -7.99 9.55 36.12
CA ASN A 88 -8.46 8.22 36.48
C ASN A 88 -8.81 7.37 35.24
N ILE A 89 -9.49 7.97 34.25
CA ILE A 89 -9.82 7.30 32.99
C ILE A 89 -8.56 6.93 32.20
N SER A 90 -7.59 7.85 32.12
CA SER A 90 -6.37 7.64 31.34
C SER A 90 -5.37 6.69 32.00
N THR A 91 -5.28 6.68 33.33
CA THR A 91 -4.29 5.88 34.08
C THR A 91 -4.83 4.58 34.66
N GLN A 92 -6.16 4.39 34.66
CA GLN A 92 -6.86 3.29 35.34
C GLN A 92 -6.51 3.15 36.84
N GLN A 93 -5.98 4.21 37.47
CA GLN A 93 -5.67 4.25 38.89
C GLN A 93 -6.53 5.30 39.59
N ILE A 94 -7.03 4.98 40.79
CA ILE A 94 -7.81 5.91 41.60
C ILE A 94 -6.86 6.85 42.33
N ILE A 95 -6.74 8.09 41.85
CA ILE A 95 -5.95 9.12 42.52
C ILE A 95 -6.84 9.83 43.53
N ARG A 96 -6.55 9.66 44.83
CA ARG A 96 -7.49 10.04 45.90
C ARG A 96 -7.54 11.52 46.28
N THR A 97 -6.64 12.39 45.81
CA THR A 97 -6.77 13.84 45.99
C THR A 97 -5.64 14.57 45.25
N LEU A 98 -5.99 15.56 44.42
CA LEU A 98 -5.04 16.41 43.71
C LEU A 98 -5.06 17.81 44.34
N LYS A 99 -4.13 18.12 45.24
CA LYS A 99 -3.91 19.52 45.66
C LYS A 99 -3.19 20.24 44.52
N LEU A 100 -3.91 21.12 43.83
CA LEU A 100 -3.42 21.92 42.71
C LEU A 100 -2.68 23.14 43.27
N LYS A 101 -1.44 23.39 42.83
CA LYS A 101 -0.63 24.53 43.29
C LYS A 101 -0.63 25.68 42.29
N THR A 102 -0.37 25.35 41.03
CA THR A 102 -0.08 26.34 39.99
C THR A 102 -0.69 25.83 38.68
N PHE A 103 -1.50 26.67 38.04
CA PHE A 103 -2.13 26.40 36.75
C PHE A 103 -1.45 27.27 35.69
N ASN A 104 -0.77 26.62 34.74
CA ASN A 104 -0.09 27.27 33.62
C ASN A 104 -0.75 26.84 32.32
N GLN A 105 -0.90 27.78 31.39
CA GLN A 105 -1.51 27.51 30.11
C GLN A 105 -0.74 28.14 28.96
N TRP A 106 -0.65 27.41 27.85
CA TRP A 106 -0.16 27.94 26.59
C TRP A 106 -0.92 27.30 25.42
N GLU A 107 -0.80 27.90 24.25
CA GLU A 107 -1.51 27.47 23.05
C GLU A 107 -0.53 27.44 21.87
N ASP A 108 -0.63 26.43 21.02
CA ASP A 108 0.03 26.39 19.71
C ASP A 108 -1.00 26.25 18.58
N ALA A 109 -0.54 26.12 17.33
CA ALA A 109 -1.41 26.03 16.17
C ALA A 109 -2.31 24.76 16.11
N LEU A 110 -2.11 23.79 17.01
CA LEU A 110 -2.74 22.47 17.01
C LEU A 110 -3.52 22.17 18.30
N ALA A 111 -3.03 22.64 19.45
CA ALA A 111 -3.57 22.30 20.75
C ALA A 111 -3.38 23.41 21.79
N ARG A 112 -4.27 23.39 22.77
CA ARG A 112 -4.22 24.19 23.99
C ARG A 112 -3.73 23.29 25.12
N TYR A 113 -2.69 23.73 25.83
CA TYR A 113 -2.05 22.95 26.87
C TYR A 113 -2.33 23.58 28.22
N SER A 114 -2.90 22.80 29.13
CA SER A 114 -3.17 23.18 30.51
C SER A 114 -2.31 22.28 31.42
N VAL A 115 -1.34 22.88 32.10
CA VAL A 115 -0.42 22.18 33.01
C VAL A 115 -0.71 22.60 34.43
N VAL A 116 -0.92 21.61 35.28
CA VAL A 116 -1.13 21.81 36.70
C VAL A 116 -0.02 21.14 37.48
N GLU A 117 0.61 21.91 38.36
CA GLU A 117 1.57 21.36 39.31
C GLU A 117 0.84 20.71 40.46
N THR A 118 1.23 19.47 40.75
CA THR A 118 0.52 18.60 41.69
C THR A 118 1.46 18.20 42.81
N ALA A 119 0.92 17.97 44.00
CA ALA A 119 1.68 17.44 45.13
C ALA A 119 1.87 15.91 45.09
N SER A 120 1.55 15.24 43.96
CA SER A 120 1.60 13.79 43.83
C SER A 120 3.05 13.27 43.68
N SER A 121 3.27 12.00 43.36
CA SER A 121 4.62 11.45 43.07
C SER A 121 4.78 11.02 41.61
N PHE A 122 3.83 11.37 40.75
CA PHE A 122 3.77 10.91 39.36
C PHE A 122 3.61 12.08 38.39
N ASN A 123 4.02 11.84 37.15
CA ASN A 123 3.67 12.70 36.02
C ASN A 123 2.55 12.05 35.22
N ALA A 124 1.50 12.82 34.89
CA ALA A 124 0.42 12.35 34.05
C ALA A 124 0.26 13.28 32.84
N PHE A 125 0.22 12.70 31.65
CA PHE A 125 0.05 13.40 30.37
C PHE A 125 -1.24 12.90 29.73
N VAL A 126 -2.25 13.76 29.64
CA VAL A 126 -3.56 13.42 29.07
C VAL A 126 -3.83 14.27 27.84
N VAL A 127 -4.22 13.64 26.74
CA VAL A 127 -4.69 14.37 25.55
C VAL A 127 -6.19 14.18 25.41
N VAL A 128 -6.94 15.28 25.35
CA VAL A 128 -8.39 15.31 25.14
C VAL A 128 -8.67 15.68 23.68
N THR A 129 -9.41 14.84 22.98
CA THR A 129 -9.76 15.04 21.56
C THR A 129 -11.28 14.98 21.33
N PHE A 130 -11.77 15.73 20.36
CA PHE A 130 -13.16 15.62 19.88
C PHE A 130 -13.26 14.62 18.73
N ARG A 131 -14.10 13.60 18.89
CA ARG A 131 -14.30 12.51 17.92
C ARG A 131 -15.80 12.20 17.73
N PRO A 132 -16.49 12.91 16.81
CA PRO A 132 -17.93 12.74 16.64
C PRO A 132 -18.31 11.30 16.28
N THR A 133 -19.43 10.81 16.80
CA THR A 133 -19.97 9.47 16.51
C THR A 133 -20.57 9.37 15.10
N GLN A 134 -21.04 10.48 14.53
CA GLN A 134 -21.62 10.57 13.19
C GLN A 134 -20.54 10.66 12.08
N LEU A 135 -19.48 9.88 12.20
CA LEU A 135 -18.57 9.70 11.09
C LEU A 135 -19.20 8.65 10.17
N LEU A 136 -19.39 9.02 8.89
CA LEU A 136 -19.88 8.15 7.81
C LEU A 136 -19.50 6.69 8.07
N PRO A 137 -20.42 5.71 7.95
CA PRO A 137 -20.22 4.32 8.37
C PRO A 137 -19.11 3.56 7.63
N LEU A 138 -18.38 4.22 6.73
CA LEU A 138 -17.23 3.71 6.02
C LEU A 138 -15.95 4.24 6.66
N TYR A 139 -15.21 3.35 7.32
CA TYR A 139 -13.86 3.60 7.80
C TYR A 139 -13.00 4.15 6.65
N MET A 140 -12.74 5.46 6.61
CA MET A 140 -12.11 6.11 5.45
C MET A 140 -10.71 5.54 5.11
N ALA A 141 -10.02 4.93 6.08
CA ALA A 141 -8.78 4.22 5.81
C ALA A 141 -8.98 2.86 5.09
N SER A 142 -10.12 2.18 5.21
CA SER A 142 -10.46 1.07 4.31
C SER A 142 -10.86 1.60 2.94
N ALA A 143 -11.63 2.69 2.86
CA ALA A 143 -11.99 3.32 1.59
C ALA A 143 -10.75 3.76 0.79
N ARG A 144 -9.79 4.45 1.43
CA ARG A 144 -8.50 4.81 0.80
C ARG A 144 -7.69 3.59 0.36
N ARG A 145 -7.68 2.51 1.16
CA ARG A 145 -7.00 1.25 0.79
C ARG A 145 -7.67 0.59 -0.42
N ALA A 146 -9.00 0.57 -0.46
CA ALA A 146 -9.76 0.07 -1.59
C ALA A 146 -9.51 0.89 -2.86
N VAL A 147 -9.54 2.23 -2.78
CA VAL A 147 -9.23 3.10 -3.92
C VAL A 147 -7.80 2.88 -4.43
N ARG A 148 -6.81 2.79 -3.54
CA ARG A 148 -5.42 2.47 -3.92
C ARG A 148 -5.32 1.12 -4.62
N PHE A 149 -6.04 0.11 -4.13
CA PHE A 149 -6.07 -1.21 -4.75
C PHE A 149 -6.70 -1.17 -6.15
N VAL A 150 -7.86 -0.51 -6.31
CA VAL A 150 -8.52 -0.34 -7.61
C VAL A 150 -7.60 0.39 -8.60
N ASN A 151 -6.95 1.48 -8.17
CA ASN A 151 -6.00 2.21 -9.01
C ASN A 151 -4.80 1.34 -9.41
N ALA A 152 -4.30 0.48 -8.51
CA ALA A 152 -3.23 -0.45 -8.83
C ALA A 152 -3.67 -1.50 -9.88
N VAL A 153 -4.89 -2.02 -9.78
CA VAL A 153 -5.46 -2.95 -10.78
C VAL A 153 -5.60 -2.25 -12.13
N VAL A 154 -6.14 -1.02 -12.17
CA VAL A 154 -6.25 -0.23 -13.41
C VAL A 154 -4.87 0.01 -14.03
N ALA A 155 -3.87 0.36 -13.22
CA ALA A 155 -2.50 0.56 -13.68
C ALA A 155 -1.91 -0.72 -14.29
N LEU A 156 -2.14 -1.90 -13.68
CA LEU A 156 -1.69 -3.18 -14.21
C LEU A 156 -2.37 -3.55 -15.54
N VAL A 157 -3.69 -3.36 -15.66
CA VAL A 157 -4.42 -3.59 -16.92
C VAL A 157 -3.90 -2.66 -18.02
N THR A 158 -3.67 -1.39 -17.69
CA THR A 158 -3.13 -0.39 -18.61
C THR A 158 -1.71 -0.76 -19.05
N ALA A 159 -0.83 -1.12 -18.11
CA ALA A 159 0.52 -1.59 -18.41
C ALA A 159 0.52 -2.84 -19.29
N ASN A 160 -0.40 -3.78 -19.04
CA ASN A 160 -0.55 -4.97 -19.88
C ASN A 160 -0.89 -4.61 -21.33
N ALA A 161 -1.83 -3.68 -21.54
CA ALA A 161 -2.22 -3.21 -22.87
C ALA A 161 -1.03 -2.57 -23.61
N TYR A 162 -0.29 -1.67 -22.96
CA TYR A 162 0.90 -1.05 -23.55
C TYR A 162 1.99 -2.08 -23.90
N ILE A 163 2.30 -2.98 -22.98
CA ILE A 163 3.31 -4.01 -23.21
C ILE A 163 2.85 -4.98 -24.30
N SER A 164 1.55 -5.26 -24.42
CA SER A 164 1.01 -6.11 -25.49
C SER A 164 1.23 -5.48 -26.86
N THR A 165 0.88 -4.20 -27.00
CA THR A 165 1.04 -3.45 -28.24
C THR A 165 2.51 -3.33 -28.64
N LEU A 166 3.38 -2.95 -27.70
CA LEU A 166 4.83 -2.85 -27.93
C LEU A 166 5.45 -4.22 -28.22
N GLY A 167 5.06 -5.26 -27.47
CA GLY A 167 5.55 -6.63 -27.63
C GLY A 167 5.20 -7.22 -28.99
N GLY A 168 3.99 -6.97 -29.48
CA GLY A 168 3.55 -7.29 -30.83
C GLY A 168 4.34 -6.51 -31.89
N GLY A 169 4.54 -5.21 -31.69
CA GLY A 169 5.38 -4.39 -32.58
C GLY A 169 6.81 -4.90 -32.69
N HIS A 170 7.47 -5.18 -31.56
CA HIS A 170 8.81 -5.78 -31.53
C HIS A 170 8.85 -7.17 -32.15
N PHE A 171 7.80 -7.98 -31.99
CA PHE A 171 7.69 -9.28 -32.65
C PHE A 171 7.62 -9.15 -34.18
N LEU A 172 6.81 -8.22 -34.68
CA LEU A 172 6.65 -7.96 -36.11
C LEU A 172 7.93 -7.36 -36.73
N CYS A 173 8.57 -6.44 -36.02
CA CYS A 173 9.87 -5.86 -36.39
C CYS A 173 11.06 -6.80 -36.09
N ARG A 174 10.80 -8.02 -35.60
CA ARG A 174 11.80 -9.07 -35.34
C ARG A 174 12.88 -8.70 -34.31
N HIS A 175 12.56 -7.78 -33.42
CA HIS A 175 13.34 -7.51 -32.22
C HIS A 175 13.03 -8.57 -31.16
N LEU A 176 13.48 -9.81 -31.40
CA LEU A 176 13.07 -11.00 -30.63
C LEU A 176 13.52 -10.97 -29.16
N SER A 177 14.65 -10.36 -28.86
CA SER A 177 15.11 -10.13 -27.48
C SER A 177 14.13 -9.25 -26.70
N GLN A 178 13.76 -8.11 -27.30
CA GLN A 178 12.77 -7.17 -26.77
C GLN A 178 11.38 -7.82 -26.64
N SER A 179 10.90 -8.50 -27.68
CA SER A 179 9.61 -9.20 -27.64
C SER A 179 9.58 -10.29 -26.55
N THR A 180 10.68 -11.03 -26.37
CA THR A 180 10.79 -12.03 -25.31
C THR A 180 10.76 -11.40 -23.92
N LEU A 181 11.46 -10.28 -23.73
CA LEU A 181 11.45 -9.54 -22.47
C LEU A 181 10.04 -9.04 -22.14
N LEU A 182 9.37 -8.40 -23.11
CA LEU A 182 8.02 -7.87 -22.94
C LEU A 182 7.00 -8.98 -22.65
N ALA A 183 7.07 -10.12 -23.35
CA ALA A 183 6.21 -11.27 -23.05
C ALA A 183 6.42 -11.82 -21.63
N LYS A 184 7.66 -11.84 -21.11
CA LYS A 184 7.93 -12.21 -19.70
C LYS A 184 7.35 -11.20 -18.71
N LEU A 185 7.43 -9.91 -19.03
CA LEU A 185 6.82 -8.87 -18.20
C LEU A 185 5.29 -9.00 -18.18
N GLN A 186 4.65 -9.33 -19.31
CA GLN A 186 3.21 -9.59 -19.33
C GLN A 186 2.82 -10.80 -18.48
N ILE A 187 3.64 -11.85 -18.44
CA ILE A 187 3.43 -12.97 -17.51
C ILE A 187 3.42 -12.46 -16.06
N GLY A 188 4.41 -11.65 -15.67
CA GLY A 188 4.44 -11.04 -14.33
C GLY A 188 3.22 -10.17 -14.02
N ILE A 189 2.74 -9.40 -14.99
CA ILE A 189 1.53 -8.58 -14.84
C ILE A 189 0.28 -9.46 -14.70
N SER A 190 0.16 -10.51 -15.51
CA SER A 190 -0.97 -11.45 -15.43
C SER A 190 -1.03 -12.19 -14.09
N MET A 191 0.13 -12.55 -13.53
CA MET A 191 0.22 -13.09 -12.16
C MET A 191 -0.26 -12.07 -11.12
N GLY A 192 0.12 -10.79 -11.28
CA GLY A 192 -0.36 -9.69 -10.43
C GLY A 192 -1.87 -9.45 -10.53
N LEU A 193 -2.45 -9.64 -11.72
CA LEU A 193 -3.89 -9.59 -11.97
C LEU A 193 -4.63 -10.87 -11.55
N LYS A 194 -3.90 -11.95 -11.22
CA LYS A 194 -4.42 -13.29 -10.97
C LYS A 194 -5.27 -13.82 -12.14
N ASP A 195 -4.86 -13.54 -13.37
CA ASP A 195 -5.52 -14.01 -14.60
C ASP A 195 -4.70 -15.14 -15.24
N PRO A 196 -5.00 -16.42 -14.93
CA PRO A 196 -4.25 -17.56 -15.45
C PRO A 196 -4.45 -17.79 -16.96
N VAL A 197 -5.57 -17.32 -17.52
CA VAL A 197 -5.85 -17.42 -18.96
C VAL A 197 -4.94 -16.46 -19.72
N LEU A 198 -4.83 -15.21 -19.26
CA LEU A 198 -3.91 -14.24 -19.82
C LEU A 198 -2.45 -14.70 -19.68
N GLU A 199 -2.09 -15.25 -18.52
CA GLU A 199 -0.75 -15.79 -18.27
C GLU A 199 -0.35 -16.85 -19.31
N SER A 200 -1.26 -17.78 -19.60
CA SER A 200 -1.04 -18.82 -20.61
C SER A 200 -0.95 -18.25 -22.02
N LYS A 201 -1.80 -17.29 -22.40
CA LYS A 201 -1.68 -16.58 -23.69
C LYS A 201 -0.32 -15.91 -23.85
N CYS A 202 0.21 -15.29 -22.81
CA CYS A 202 1.55 -14.69 -22.83
C CYS A 202 2.67 -15.74 -22.96
N ARG A 203 2.50 -16.95 -22.41
CA ARG A 203 3.43 -18.07 -22.66
C ARG A 203 3.36 -18.58 -24.10
N VAL A 204 2.19 -18.58 -24.73
CA VAL A 204 2.04 -18.87 -26.17
C VAL A 204 2.79 -17.82 -27.00
N ASN A 205 2.85 -16.54 -26.59
CA ASN A 205 3.70 -15.54 -27.25
C ASN A 205 5.20 -15.88 -27.16
N LEU A 206 5.67 -16.43 -26.02
CA LEU A 206 7.04 -16.94 -25.91
C LEU A 206 7.31 -18.14 -26.83
N MET A 207 6.28 -18.96 -27.10
CA MET A 207 6.36 -20.03 -28.08
C MET A 207 6.54 -19.48 -29.49
N TYR A 208 5.77 -18.46 -29.90
CA TYR A 208 5.95 -17.79 -31.19
C TYR A 208 7.34 -17.17 -31.35
N ASN A 209 7.86 -16.54 -30.29
CA ASN A 209 9.24 -16.05 -30.26
C ASN A 209 10.27 -17.18 -30.44
N ALA A 210 10.06 -18.33 -29.81
CA ALA A 210 10.92 -19.50 -29.99
C ALA A 210 10.86 -20.05 -31.42
N LEU A 211 9.69 -20.03 -32.07
CA LEU A 211 9.55 -20.42 -33.48
C LEU A 211 10.31 -19.49 -34.42
N GLN A 212 10.23 -18.17 -34.23
CA GLN A 212 10.99 -17.21 -35.05
C GLN A 212 12.52 -17.40 -34.91
N LEU A 213 12.99 -17.89 -33.76
CA LEU A 213 14.39 -18.25 -33.54
C LEU A 213 14.77 -19.63 -34.12
N GLY A 214 13.84 -20.37 -34.71
CA GLY A 214 14.06 -21.75 -35.20
C GLY A 214 14.11 -22.81 -34.10
N ASN A 215 13.74 -22.48 -32.86
CA ASN A 215 13.79 -23.38 -31.72
C ASN A 215 12.51 -24.23 -31.58
N PHE A 216 12.22 -25.07 -32.59
CA PHE A 216 11.01 -25.89 -32.67
C PHE A 216 10.81 -26.83 -31.46
N LYS A 217 11.89 -27.42 -30.94
CA LYS A 217 11.83 -28.28 -29.73
C LYS A 217 11.35 -27.51 -28.50
N LYS A 218 11.76 -26.24 -28.35
CA LYS A 218 11.31 -25.38 -27.24
C LYS A 218 9.85 -24.97 -27.45
N ALA A 219 9.49 -24.58 -28.67
CA ALA A 219 8.14 -24.18 -29.02
C ALA A 219 7.11 -25.29 -28.73
N ARG A 220 7.36 -26.53 -29.18
CA ARG A 220 6.48 -27.68 -28.89
C ARG A 220 6.33 -27.95 -27.40
N ARG A 221 7.42 -27.83 -26.63
CA ARG A 221 7.39 -28.04 -25.18
C ARG A 221 6.50 -27.02 -24.47
N ILE A 222 6.59 -25.74 -24.86
CA ILE A 222 5.72 -24.70 -24.31
C ILE A 222 4.28 -25.00 -24.68
N LEU A 223 3.99 -25.22 -25.97
CA LEU A 223 2.63 -25.44 -26.44
C LEU A 223 1.94 -26.66 -25.80
N LYS A 224 2.65 -27.78 -25.64
CA LYS A 224 2.12 -28.96 -24.94
C LYS A 224 1.74 -28.66 -23.50
N ARG A 225 2.51 -27.82 -22.80
CA ARG A 225 2.19 -27.42 -21.42
C ARG A 225 0.97 -26.51 -21.39
N GLU A 226 0.91 -25.51 -22.27
CA GLU A 226 -0.23 -24.59 -22.31
C GLU A 226 -1.54 -25.29 -22.74
N ALA A 227 -1.46 -26.31 -23.60
CA ALA A 227 -2.63 -27.12 -23.94
C ALA A 227 -3.21 -27.86 -22.71
N LEU A 228 -2.36 -28.44 -21.86
CA LEU A 228 -2.79 -29.05 -20.59
C LEU A 228 -3.38 -28.02 -19.64
N VAL A 229 -2.79 -26.81 -19.57
CA VAL A 229 -3.34 -25.71 -18.78
C VAL A 229 -4.72 -25.29 -19.31
N ALA A 230 -4.93 -25.27 -20.62
CA ALA A 230 -6.23 -24.97 -21.23
C ALA A 230 -7.30 -26.01 -20.92
N GLU A 231 -6.92 -27.28 -20.79
CA GLU A 231 -7.80 -28.35 -20.32
C GLU A 231 -8.16 -28.15 -18.84
N GLN A 232 -7.15 -27.91 -17.99
CA GLN A 232 -7.32 -27.69 -16.54
C GLN A 232 -8.17 -26.46 -16.20
N LEU A 233 -8.03 -25.37 -16.97
CA LEU A 233 -8.81 -24.15 -16.79
C LEU A 233 -10.18 -24.19 -17.48
N GLU A 234 -10.48 -25.27 -18.21
CA GLU A 234 -11.71 -25.43 -19.02
C GLU A 234 -11.98 -24.25 -19.99
N SER A 235 -10.94 -23.53 -20.40
CA SER A 235 -11.07 -22.32 -21.20
C SER A 235 -11.14 -22.65 -22.69
N SER A 236 -12.32 -22.49 -23.29
CA SER A 236 -12.53 -22.65 -24.74
C SER A 236 -11.66 -21.69 -25.56
N GLU A 237 -11.51 -20.45 -25.08
CA GLU A 237 -10.67 -19.45 -25.72
C GLU A 237 -9.20 -19.88 -25.77
N LEU A 238 -8.66 -20.37 -24.65
CA LEU A 238 -7.26 -20.80 -24.61
C LEU A 238 -7.02 -22.05 -25.45
N ARG A 239 -8.01 -22.97 -25.53
CA ARG A 239 -7.95 -24.12 -26.44
C ARG A 239 -7.89 -23.66 -27.90
N ASN A 240 -8.68 -22.66 -28.29
CA ASN A 240 -8.64 -22.09 -29.64
C ASN A 240 -7.27 -21.45 -29.94
N VAL A 241 -6.71 -20.70 -28.98
CA VAL A 241 -5.36 -20.11 -29.10
C VAL A 241 -4.29 -21.20 -29.26
N CYS A 242 -4.34 -22.26 -28.44
CA CYS A 242 -3.40 -23.37 -28.53
C CYS A 242 -3.54 -24.15 -29.84
N HIS A 243 -4.78 -24.36 -30.32
CA HIS A 243 -5.04 -25.00 -31.61
C HIS A 243 -4.45 -24.19 -32.76
N ALA A 244 -4.72 -22.87 -32.82
CA ALA A 244 -4.15 -21.98 -33.82
C ALA A 244 -2.61 -21.97 -33.77
N ALA A 245 -2.04 -21.94 -32.57
CA ALA A 245 -0.60 -22.05 -32.35
C ALA A 245 -0.02 -23.39 -32.85
N ASN A 246 -0.74 -24.50 -32.69
CA ASN A 246 -0.30 -25.81 -33.16
C ASN A 246 -0.29 -25.88 -34.69
N VAL A 247 -1.38 -25.42 -35.33
CA VAL A 247 -1.47 -25.33 -36.79
C VAL A 247 -0.33 -24.48 -37.36
N TYR A 248 -0.03 -23.36 -36.70
CA TYR A 248 1.09 -22.50 -37.08
C TYR A 248 2.44 -23.20 -36.91
N LEU A 249 2.66 -23.89 -35.79
CA LEU A 249 3.89 -24.64 -35.52
C LEU A 249 4.11 -25.72 -36.58
N ASP A 250 3.09 -26.51 -36.92
CA ASP A 250 3.19 -27.59 -37.90
C ASP A 250 3.48 -27.04 -39.30
N LYS A 251 2.85 -25.92 -39.68
CA LYS A 251 3.17 -25.18 -40.91
C LYS A 251 4.65 -24.76 -40.93
N MET A 252 5.16 -24.20 -39.83
CA MET A 252 6.55 -23.76 -39.72
C MET A 252 7.54 -24.91 -39.77
N ASP A 253 7.24 -26.03 -39.09
CA ASP A 253 8.09 -27.22 -39.09
C ASP A 253 8.16 -27.87 -40.48
N ARG A 254 7.03 -27.91 -41.20
CA ARG A 254 6.96 -28.42 -42.58
C ARG A 254 7.82 -27.58 -43.52
N LEU A 255 7.58 -26.27 -43.54
CA LEU A 255 8.35 -25.37 -44.39
C LEU A 255 9.85 -25.39 -43.99
N HIS A 256 10.17 -25.62 -42.71
CA HIS A 256 11.55 -25.79 -42.25
C HIS A 256 12.22 -27.03 -42.81
N LYS A 257 11.53 -28.15 -42.84
CA LYS A 257 12.02 -29.36 -43.48
C LYS A 257 12.19 -29.18 -45.00
N GLU A 258 11.24 -28.55 -45.67
CA GLU A 258 11.30 -28.30 -47.12
C GLU A 258 12.52 -27.45 -47.50
N GLU A 259 12.77 -26.34 -46.79
CA GLU A 259 13.94 -25.48 -47.01
C GLU A 259 15.27 -26.19 -46.68
N VAL A 260 15.32 -26.97 -45.59
CA VAL A 260 16.50 -27.77 -45.24
C VAL A 260 16.78 -28.85 -46.31
N LEU A 261 15.75 -29.44 -46.91
CA LEU A 261 15.90 -30.41 -48.00
C LEU A 261 16.39 -29.76 -49.30
N LEU A 262 15.86 -28.58 -49.64
CA LEU A 262 16.34 -27.79 -50.79
C LEU A 262 17.81 -27.38 -50.61
N TYR A 263 18.18 -26.96 -49.40
CA TYR A 263 19.55 -26.65 -49.03
C TYR A 263 20.51 -27.83 -49.27
N ARG A 264 20.14 -29.01 -48.75
CA ARG A 264 20.95 -30.23 -48.85
C ARG A 264 21.16 -30.69 -50.30
N LYS A 265 20.20 -30.41 -51.19
CA LYS A 265 20.28 -30.74 -52.62
C LYS A 265 21.12 -29.75 -53.43
N ASN A 266 21.17 -28.48 -53.04
CA ASN A 266 21.75 -27.42 -53.88
C ASN A 266 23.18 -27.01 -53.50
N GLY A 267 23.73 -27.50 -52.37
CA GLY A 267 25.15 -27.28 -51.99
C GLY A 267 25.57 -25.82 -51.75
N ARG A 268 24.65 -24.86 -51.83
CA ARG A 268 24.91 -23.43 -51.61
C ARG A 268 25.09 -23.16 -50.11
N PRO A 269 25.86 -22.13 -49.69
CA PRO A 269 25.94 -21.72 -48.29
C PRO A 269 24.57 -21.22 -47.80
N ALA A 270 24.27 -21.39 -46.51
CA ALA A 270 22.96 -21.08 -45.93
C ALA A 270 22.73 -19.57 -45.87
N THR A 271 22.42 -18.96 -47.02
CA THR A 271 22.01 -17.56 -47.09
C THR A 271 20.60 -17.46 -46.56
N LEU A 272 20.48 -16.76 -45.45
CA LEU A 272 19.24 -16.53 -44.73
C LEU A 272 18.27 -15.79 -45.66
N HIS A 273 17.32 -16.52 -46.26
CA HIS A 273 16.39 -15.92 -47.21
C HIS A 273 15.30 -15.19 -46.45
N ASP A 274 15.52 -13.89 -46.29
CA ASP A 274 14.66 -13.04 -45.49
C ASP A 274 13.60 -12.37 -46.35
N ASN A 275 12.54 -13.11 -46.67
CA ASN A 275 11.38 -12.47 -47.29
C ASN A 275 10.67 -11.65 -46.21
N PHE A 276 10.65 -10.32 -46.35
CA PHE A 276 9.91 -9.41 -45.47
C PHE A 276 8.42 -9.80 -45.32
N TYR A 277 7.89 -10.59 -46.26
CA TYR A 277 6.52 -11.10 -46.29
C TYR A 277 6.34 -12.57 -45.90
N ARG A 278 7.41 -13.35 -45.70
CA ARG A 278 7.32 -14.78 -45.37
C ARG A 278 8.11 -15.15 -44.13
N GLN A 279 7.50 -16.06 -43.39
CA GLN A 279 7.98 -16.63 -42.14
C GLN A 279 9.40 -17.19 -42.34
N ARG A 280 10.34 -16.79 -41.46
CA ARG A 280 11.77 -17.10 -41.62
C ARG A 280 12.03 -18.57 -41.42
N ILE A 281 12.77 -19.15 -42.37
CA ILE A 281 13.19 -20.53 -42.28
C ILE A 281 14.65 -20.66 -42.67
N VAL A 282 15.39 -21.12 -41.65
CA VAL A 282 16.83 -21.40 -41.52
C VAL A 282 17.79 -20.22 -41.36
N ARG A 283 18.49 -20.22 -40.22
CA ARG A 283 19.94 -19.98 -40.15
C ARG A 283 20.61 -21.29 -39.73
N MET A 284 21.58 -21.78 -40.51
CA MET A 284 22.41 -22.94 -40.18
C MET A 284 23.81 -22.46 -39.82
N THR A 285 24.29 -22.88 -38.65
CA THR A 285 25.72 -23.07 -38.37
C THR A 285 25.83 -24.29 -37.45
N LYS A 286 26.80 -25.15 -37.75
CA LYS A 286 27.07 -26.48 -37.17
C LYS A 286 26.76 -26.61 -35.68
#